data_AF-A0A3Q8V4R6-F1
#
_entry.id   AF-A0A3Q8V4R6-F1
#
_cell.length_a   1.000
_cell.length_b   1.000
_cell.length_c   1.000
_cell.angle_alpha   90.00
_cell.angle_beta   90.00
_cell.angle_gamma   90.00
#
_symmetry.space_group_name_H-M   'P 1'
#
loop_
_entity.id
_entity.type
_entity.pdbx_description
1 polymer ?
#
loop_
_entity_poly.entity_id
_entity_poly.type
_entity_poly.pdbx_seq_one_letter_code
_entity_poly.pdbx_strand_id
1 'polypeptide(L)'
;MHDDLAPPMRLAEREAETEESGFFMRVSAPPASVSGGDEAAEEAGEKGQEEILSKLRAYGAMKASRDDLIREADAQQIEEARIARLMGHSRTTIRAALGKR
;
A
#
# COMPACT_ATOMS: atom_id res chain seq x y z
N MET A 1 4.26 33.24 -48.60
CA MET A 1 4.10 32.11 -47.68
C MET A 1 3.55 32.69 -46.39
N HIS A 2 2.24 32.65 -46.23
CA HIS A 2 1.54 33.08 -45.02
C HIS A 2 1.08 31.81 -44.33
N ASP A 3 1.61 31.54 -43.15
CA ASP A 3 0.98 30.65 -42.16
C ASP A 3 1.71 30.91 -40.83
N ASP A 4 1.36 32.04 -40.23
CA ASP A 4 1.58 32.32 -38.82
C ASP A 4 0.24 32.87 -38.30
N LEU A 5 -0.07 32.61 -37.03
CA LEU A 5 -1.32 32.88 -36.31
C LEU A 5 -2.32 31.71 -36.22
N ALA A 6 -2.05 30.80 -35.28
CA ALA A 6 -3.12 30.03 -34.64
C ALA A 6 -4.07 30.99 -33.88
N PRO A 7 -5.41 30.84 -33.99
CA PRO A 7 -6.36 31.71 -33.32
C PRO A 7 -6.53 31.37 -31.82
N PRO A 8 -6.78 32.36 -30.94
CA PRO A 8 -7.07 32.13 -29.53
C PRO A 8 -8.56 31.79 -29.34
N MET A 9 -8.88 30.51 -29.19
CA MET A 9 -10.22 30.08 -28.78
C MET A 9 -10.32 30.11 -27.25
N ARG A 10 -10.88 31.21 -26.74
CA ARG A 10 -11.47 31.30 -25.40
C ARG A 10 -12.88 30.69 -25.40
N LEU A 11 -13.28 30.29 -24.19
CA LEU A 11 -14.64 29.96 -23.70
C LEU A 11 -15.17 28.57 -24.06
N ALA A 12 -15.29 27.70 -23.05
CA ALA A 12 -16.57 27.55 -22.34
C ALA A 12 -16.44 26.47 -21.25
N GLU A 13 -16.76 26.88 -20.02
CA GLU A 13 -17.66 26.15 -19.11
C GLU A 13 -17.34 24.67 -18.87
N ARG A 14 -16.64 24.39 -17.77
CA ARG A 14 -16.85 23.15 -17.05
C ARG A 14 -17.10 23.45 -15.59
N GLU A 15 -18.39 23.52 -15.31
CA GLU A 15 -19.07 23.59 -14.04
C GLU A 15 -18.32 22.79 -12.98
N ALA A 16 -17.68 23.51 -12.07
CA ALA A 16 -17.43 23.02 -10.74
C ALA A 16 -18.76 23.16 -10.00
N GLU A 17 -19.37 22.05 -9.62
CA GLU A 17 -20.32 21.92 -8.50
C GLU A 17 -20.95 20.52 -8.56
N THR A 18 -20.28 19.55 -7.94
CA THR A 18 -20.94 18.36 -7.41
C THR A 18 -20.85 18.44 -5.90
N GLU A 19 -21.63 19.36 -5.33
CA GLU A 19 -22.05 19.30 -3.94
C GLU A 19 -23.08 18.17 -3.82
N GLU A 20 -22.60 16.95 -3.60
CA GLU A 20 -23.45 15.88 -3.07
C GLU A 20 -22.79 15.31 -1.81
N SER A 21 -22.53 16.19 -0.83
CA SER A 21 -22.33 15.73 0.55
C SER A 21 -23.70 15.54 1.19
N GLY A 22 -24.31 14.41 0.83
CA GLY A 22 -25.51 13.91 1.46
C GLY A 22 -25.33 13.79 2.97
N PHE A 23 -26.32 14.31 3.68
CA PHE A 23 -26.95 13.59 4.77
C PHE A 23 -26.05 13.26 6.00
N PHE A 24 -25.64 14.28 6.74
CA PHE A 24 -25.41 14.10 8.18
C PHE A 24 -26.69 14.47 8.95
N MET A 25 -27.69 13.59 8.86
CA MET A 25 -28.77 13.58 9.84
C MET A 25 -28.20 13.04 11.15
N ARG A 26 -27.83 13.95 12.05
CA ARG A 26 -27.38 13.67 13.41
C ARG A 26 -28.54 13.04 14.18
N VAL A 27 -28.63 11.70 14.18
CA VAL A 27 -29.45 10.97 15.15
C VAL A 27 -28.74 11.08 16.50
N SER A 28 -29.19 12.04 17.32
CA SER A 28 -28.93 12.04 18.76
C SER A 28 -29.56 10.80 19.37
N ALA A 29 -28.77 9.75 19.58
CA ALA A 29 -29.15 8.63 20.42
C ALA A 29 -28.75 8.93 21.88
N PRO A 30 -29.63 8.70 22.88
CA PRO A 30 -29.33 8.92 24.29
C PRO A 30 -28.27 7.93 24.82
N PRO A 31 -27.56 8.25 25.91
CA PRO A 31 -26.57 7.35 26.51
C PRO A 31 -27.30 6.20 27.19
N ALA A 32 -27.50 5.11 26.47
CA ALA A 32 -27.87 3.84 27.08
C ALA A 32 -26.59 3.23 27.69
N SER A 33 -26.40 3.49 28.98
CA SER A 33 -25.52 2.73 29.84
C SER A 33 -25.83 1.23 29.70
N VAL A 34 -25.00 0.52 28.94
CA VAL A 34 -24.88 -0.94 28.97
C VAL A 34 -23.46 -1.25 29.38
N SER A 35 -23.29 -1.40 30.70
CA SER A 35 -22.11 -2.00 31.32
C SER A 35 -22.21 -3.52 31.14
N GLY A 36 -21.76 -4.02 29.98
CA GLY A 36 -21.80 -5.45 29.68
C GLY A 36 -21.32 -5.85 28.28
N GLY A 37 -20.44 -5.07 27.65
CA GLY A 37 -20.00 -5.29 26.26
C GLY A 37 -18.49 -5.16 26.03
N ASP A 38 -17.66 -5.16 27.08
CA ASP A 38 -16.21 -5.02 26.93
C ASP A 38 -15.54 -6.33 26.49
N GLU A 39 -15.98 -7.48 27.02
CA GLU A 39 -15.29 -8.75 26.76
C GLU A 39 -15.40 -9.20 25.29
N ALA A 40 -16.52 -8.94 24.61
CA ALA A 40 -16.70 -9.38 23.21
C ALA A 40 -15.97 -8.49 22.19
N ALA A 41 -15.76 -7.21 22.51
CA ALA A 41 -15.03 -6.27 21.65
C ALA A 41 -13.51 -6.46 21.78
N GLU A 42 -13.01 -6.75 22.98
CA GLU A 42 -11.61 -7.11 23.20
C GLU A 42 -11.27 -8.45 22.52
N GLU A 43 -12.11 -9.48 22.67
CA GLU A 43 -11.85 -10.80 22.06
C GLU A 43 -11.84 -10.77 20.52
N ALA A 44 -12.65 -9.89 19.91
CA ALA A 44 -12.64 -9.66 18.46
C ALA A 44 -11.40 -8.87 18.00
N GLY A 45 -10.97 -7.88 18.80
CA GLY A 45 -9.75 -7.13 18.56
C GLY A 45 -8.49 -8.00 18.67
N GLU A 46 -8.45 -8.90 19.65
CA GLU A 46 -7.36 -9.86 19.84
C GLU A 46 -7.25 -10.86 18.68
N LYS A 47 -8.38 -11.42 18.22
CA LYS A 47 -8.42 -12.31 17.04
C LYS A 47 -7.93 -11.59 15.77
N GLY A 48 -8.29 -10.32 15.58
CA GLY A 48 -7.82 -9.51 14.46
C GLY A 48 -6.31 -9.23 14.52
N GLN A 49 -5.77 -8.93 15.70
CA GLN A 49 -4.33 -8.75 15.89
C GLN A 49 -3.56 -10.04 15.64
N GLU A 50 -4.05 -11.18 16.14
CA GLU A 50 -3.41 -12.47 15.92
C GLU A 50 -3.35 -12.85 14.44
N GLU A 51 -4.40 -12.56 13.67
CA GLU A 51 -4.43 -12.77 12.23
C GLU A 51 -3.36 -11.93 11.50
N ILE A 52 -3.22 -10.64 11.87
CA ILE A 52 -2.18 -9.77 11.30
C ILE A 52 -0.79 -10.29 11.64
N LEU A 53 -0.55 -10.69 12.90
CA LEU A 53 0.74 -11.26 13.32
C LEU A 53 1.06 -12.57 12.58
N SER A 54 0.07 -13.39 12.30
CA SER A 54 0.21 -14.60 11.48
C SER A 54 0.62 -14.24 10.05
N LYS A 55 -0.05 -13.28 9.42
CA LYS A 55 0.30 -12.78 8.06
C LYS A 55 1.72 -12.22 8.00
N LEU A 56 2.14 -11.45 9.01
CA LEU A 56 3.49 -10.91 9.10
C LEU A 56 4.54 -12.01 9.23
N ARG A 57 4.27 -13.06 10.03
CA ARG A 57 5.15 -14.24 10.13
C ARG A 57 5.28 -14.96 8.79
N ALA A 58 4.16 -15.19 8.10
CA ALA A 58 4.16 -15.80 6.77
C ALA A 58 4.95 -14.95 5.76
N TYR A 59 4.77 -13.64 5.78
CA TYR A 59 5.55 -12.72 4.96
C TYR A 59 7.06 -12.79 5.27
N GLY A 60 7.44 -12.88 6.55
CA GLY A 60 8.83 -13.08 6.95
C GLY A 60 9.45 -14.34 6.37
N ALA A 61 8.71 -15.46 6.35
CA ALA A 61 9.15 -16.71 5.73
C ALA A 61 9.31 -16.59 4.20
N MET A 62 8.36 -15.93 3.52
CA MET A 62 8.48 -15.65 2.08
C MET A 62 9.69 -14.77 1.77
N LYS A 63 9.95 -13.77 2.63
CA LYS A 63 11.14 -12.90 2.51
C LYS A 63 12.43 -13.71 2.65
N ALA A 64 12.51 -14.65 3.58
CA ALA A 64 13.68 -15.52 3.73
C ALA A 64 13.92 -16.36 2.46
N SER A 65 12.88 -16.98 1.92
CA SER A 65 12.96 -17.73 0.65
C SER A 65 13.40 -16.85 -0.53
N ARG A 66 12.90 -15.61 -0.60
CA ARG A 66 13.35 -14.62 -1.58
C ARG A 66 14.85 -14.32 -1.44
N ASP A 67 15.31 -14.10 -0.21
CA ASP A 67 16.70 -13.75 0.06
C ASP A 67 17.65 -14.92 -0.25
N ASP A 68 17.19 -16.17 -0.07
CA ASP A 68 17.92 -17.37 -0.49
C ASP A 68 18.08 -17.42 -2.03
N LEU A 69 17.01 -17.14 -2.78
CA LEU A 69 17.07 -17.07 -4.25
C LEU A 69 18.03 -15.97 -4.74
N ILE A 70 18.05 -14.82 -4.05
CA ILE A 70 19.00 -13.73 -4.35
C ILE A 70 20.44 -14.21 -4.15
N ARG A 71 20.72 -14.94 -3.06
CA ARG A 71 22.05 -15.49 -2.76
C ARG A 71 22.47 -16.55 -3.79
N GLU A 72 21.55 -17.40 -4.23
CA GLU A 72 21.81 -18.39 -5.28
C GLU A 72 22.14 -17.71 -6.62
N ALA A 73 21.38 -16.68 -7.00
CA ALA A 73 21.65 -15.91 -8.21
C ALA A 73 23.01 -15.20 -8.19
N ASP A 74 23.41 -14.64 -7.04
CA ASP A 74 24.74 -14.02 -6.84
C ASP A 74 25.85 -15.08 -6.94
N ALA A 75 25.64 -16.28 -6.40
CA ALA A 75 26.57 -17.40 -6.52
C ALA A 75 26.75 -17.86 -7.98
N GLN A 76 25.72 -17.72 -8.81
CA GLN A 76 25.79 -17.93 -10.27
C GLN A 76 26.35 -16.71 -11.04
N GLN A 77 26.92 -15.73 -10.34
CA GLN A 77 27.50 -14.50 -10.91
C GLN A 77 26.50 -13.66 -11.72
N ILE A 78 25.20 -13.73 -11.41
CA ILE A 78 24.21 -12.85 -12.01
C ILE A 78 24.37 -11.45 -11.40
N GLU A 79 24.53 -10.43 -12.24
CA GLU A 79 24.70 -9.06 -11.77
C GLU A 79 23.54 -8.57 -10.89
N GLU A 80 23.85 -7.86 -9.80
CA GLU A 80 22.88 -7.26 -8.88
C GLU A 80 21.81 -6.41 -9.59
N ALA A 81 22.19 -5.71 -10.67
CA ALA A 81 21.27 -4.90 -11.49
C ALA A 81 20.20 -5.76 -12.17
N ARG A 82 20.62 -6.92 -12.67
CA ARG A 82 19.75 -7.85 -13.39
C ARG A 82 18.80 -8.55 -12.42
N ILE A 83 19.31 -8.99 -11.27
CA ILE A 83 18.50 -9.55 -10.18
C ILE A 83 17.43 -8.52 -9.76
N ALA A 84 17.85 -7.29 -9.46
CA ALA A 84 16.96 -6.19 -9.07
C ALA A 84 15.83 -5.96 -10.09
N ARG A 85 16.17 -5.91 -11.39
CA ARG A 85 15.19 -5.72 -12.47
C ARG A 85 14.20 -6.88 -12.57
N LEU A 86 14.68 -8.12 -12.52
CA LEU A 86 13.82 -9.30 -12.66
C LEU A 86 12.86 -9.47 -11.48
N MET A 87 13.29 -9.12 -10.27
CA MET A 87 12.48 -9.26 -9.07
C MET A 87 11.60 -8.03 -8.78
N GLY A 88 11.75 -6.94 -9.53
CA GLY A 88 11.04 -5.69 -9.25
C GLY A 88 11.47 -5.04 -7.92
N HIS A 89 12.77 -5.10 -7.61
CA HIS A 89 13.35 -4.57 -6.39
C HIS A 89 14.42 -3.51 -6.66
N SER A 90 14.70 -2.67 -5.67
CA SER A 90 15.83 -1.75 -5.76
C SER A 90 17.16 -2.51 -5.57
N ARG A 91 18.24 -2.01 -6.19
CA ARG A 91 19.59 -2.55 -5.97
C ARG A 91 19.99 -2.55 -4.49
N THR A 92 19.56 -1.55 -3.73
CA THR A 92 19.78 -1.48 -2.28
C THR A 92 19.13 -2.66 -1.55
N THR A 93 17.94 -3.08 -1.97
CA THR A 93 17.27 -4.26 -1.38
C THR A 93 18.04 -5.54 -1.66
N ILE A 94 18.55 -5.70 -2.89
CA ILE A 94 19.38 -6.85 -3.27
C ILE A 94 20.67 -6.87 -2.42
N ARG A 95 21.36 -5.73 -2.31
CA ARG A 95 22.58 -5.61 -1.50
C ARG A 95 22.35 -5.93 -0.02
N ALA A 96 21.23 -5.46 0.54
CA ALA A 96 20.84 -5.78 1.90
C ALA A 96 20.63 -7.30 2.10
N ALA A 97 19.99 -7.98 1.15
CA ALA A 97 19.80 -9.44 1.19
C ALA A 97 21.14 -10.21 1.06
N LEU A 98 22.12 -9.63 0.37
CA LEU A 98 23.48 -10.17 0.22
C LEU A 98 24.43 -9.77 1.37
N GLY A 99 24.00 -8.92 2.30
CA GLY A 99 24.86 -8.40 3.37
C GLY A 99 25.96 -7.45 2.89
N LYS A 100 25.87 -6.94 1.65
CA LYS A 100 26.84 -6.01 1.06
C LYS A 100 26.39 -4.59 1.43
N ARG A 101 27.22 -3.83 2.18
CA ARG A 101 26.98 -2.42 2.51
C ARG A 101 27.70 -1.51 1.53
#